data_AF-A0A3A8YA28-F1
#
_entry.id   AF-A0A3A8YA28-F1
#
_cell.length_a   1.000
_cell.length_b   1.000
_cell.length_c   1.000
_cell.angle_alpha   90.00
_cell.angle_beta   90.00
_cell.angle_gamma   90.00
#
_symmetry.space_group_name_H-M   'P 1'
#
loop_
_entity.id
_entity.type
_entity.pdbx_description
1 polymer ?
#
loop_
_entity_poly.entity_id
_entity_poly.type
_entity_poly.pdbx_seq_one_letter_code
_entity_poly.pdbx_strand_id
1 'polypeptide(L)'
;MAEKTSPDRCFFSKCVDKSSRTDMIAYLSSHFRYDTMSGWNRSTSYACNMKLYNLGLNRETEDKLWELIQLPEFYDRLRGVINTFNQQHDYLWQAGWNGRSGGYLVLYQGGTKPSKYRSYCTRCGQKNYTSIAETGTRCGVCNKEARVDYIKPPLQIFSYPGKGVDMDEDFGDWSMYELKQRTELVQEFDRLADDIVTEALHIASEHSVEERIVYIPARELVLA
;
A
#
# COMPACT_ATOMS: atom_id res chain seq x y z
N MET A 1 27.32 13.34 -16.23
CA MET A 1 28.09 12.29 -15.56
C MET A 1 27.11 11.19 -15.24
N ALA A 2 27.28 10.00 -15.83
CA ALA A 2 26.33 8.91 -15.65
C ALA A 2 26.37 8.44 -14.19
N GLU A 3 25.23 8.55 -13.50
CA GLU A 3 25.06 8.00 -12.16
C GLU A 3 25.36 6.51 -12.17
N LYS A 4 26.22 6.11 -11.24
CA LYS A 4 26.51 4.71 -10.95
C LYS A 4 25.20 4.07 -10.49
N THR A 5 24.56 3.31 -11.37
CA THR A 5 23.58 2.30 -10.99
C THR A 5 24.17 1.47 -9.85
N SER A 6 23.61 1.56 -8.65
CA SER A 6 23.96 0.69 -7.52
C SER A 6 23.64 -0.75 -7.93
N PRO A 7 24.63 -1.61 -8.27
CA PRO A 7 24.35 -2.92 -8.84
C PRO A 7 23.92 -3.95 -7.80
N ASP A 8 24.09 -3.65 -6.51
CA ASP A 8 23.89 -4.62 -5.45
C ASP A 8 22.65 -4.23 -4.65
N ARG A 9 21.49 -4.75 -5.05
CA ARG A 9 20.32 -4.84 -4.19
C ARG A 9 19.65 -6.20 -4.38
N CYS A 10 18.98 -6.67 -3.34
CA CYS A 10 18.13 -7.84 -3.43
C CYS A 10 16.87 -7.50 -4.24
N PHE A 11 16.48 -8.39 -5.15
CA PHE A 11 15.21 -8.31 -5.87
C PHE A 11 14.22 -9.32 -5.30
N PHE A 12 12.96 -8.92 -5.24
CA PHE A 12 11.85 -9.79 -4.85
C PHE A 12 11.33 -10.56 -6.05
N SER A 13 11.23 -9.91 -7.22
CA SER A 13 10.69 -10.54 -8.43
C SER A 13 11.56 -11.68 -8.93
N LYS A 14 10.89 -12.78 -9.32
CA LYS A 14 11.52 -13.97 -9.88
C LYS A 14 10.88 -14.33 -11.21
N CYS A 15 11.71 -14.73 -12.18
CA CYS A 15 11.21 -15.35 -13.40
C CYS A 15 10.81 -16.80 -13.10
N VAL A 16 9.58 -17.16 -13.43
CA VAL A 16 9.01 -18.49 -13.20
C VAL A 16 8.43 -18.98 -14.52
N ASP A 17 8.75 -20.21 -14.91
CA ASP A 17 8.16 -20.83 -16.10
C ASP A 17 6.71 -21.24 -15.81
N LYS A 18 5.77 -20.44 -16.30
CA LYS A 18 4.33 -20.66 -16.14
C LYS A 18 3.78 -21.83 -16.99
N SER A 19 4.61 -22.47 -17.82
CA SER A 19 4.26 -23.72 -18.49
C SER A 19 4.58 -24.95 -17.64
N SER A 20 5.52 -24.83 -16.69
CA SER A 20 5.88 -25.87 -15.72
C SER A 20 4.97 -25.80 -14.49
N ARG A 21 4.15 -26.85 -14.29
CA ARG A 21 3.36 -27.00 -13.05
C ARG A 21 4.26 -27.01 -11.82
N THR A 22 5.35 -27.76 -11.89
CA THR A 22 6.28 -27.94 -10.77
C THR A 22 6.91 -26.61 -10.36
N ASP A 23 7.29 -25.76 -11.32
CA ASP A 23 7.92 -24.47 -11.04
C ASP A 23 6.92 -23.49 -10.39
N MET A 24 5.68 -23.45 -10.88
CA MET A 24 4.61 -22.63 -10.29
C MET A 24 4.28 -23.07 -8.87
N ILE A 25 4.11 -24.37 -8.62
CA ILE A 25 3.87 -24.91 -7.27
C ILE A 25 5.05 -24.57 -6.36
N ALA A 26 6.29 -24.83 -6.79
CA ALA A 26 7.48 -24.55 -5.99
C ALA A 26 7.59 -23.06 -5.63
N TYR A 27 7.33 -22.17 -6.58
CA TYR A 27 7.32 -20.72 -6.35
C TYR A 27 6.24 -20.30 -5.34
N LEU A 28 4.99 -20.77 -5.51
CA LEU A 28 3.88 -20.39 -4.62
C LEU A 28 4.04 -20.97 -3.20
N SER A 29 4.45 -22.24 -3.07
CA SER A 29 4.63 -22.91 -1.78
C SER A 29 5.81 -22.37 -0.97
N SER A 30 6.91 -21.96 -1.63
CA SER A 30 8.12 -21.48 -0.95
C SER A 30 8.18 -19.95 -0.79
N HIS A 31 7.17 -19.24 -1.28
CA HIS A 31 7.11 -17.78 -1.15
C HIS A 31 7.13 -17.36 0.32
N PHE A 32 7.84 -16.27 0.63
CA PHE A 32 7.83 -15.71 2.00
C PHE A 32 6.41 -15.29 2.40
N ARG A 33 6.04 -15.54 3.66
CA ARG A 33 4.71 -15.24 4.19
C ARG A 33 4.82 -14.46 5.48
N TYR A 34 3.85 -13.58 5.73
CA TYR A 34 3.76 -12.81 6.96
C TYR A 34 2.38 -12.94 7.58
N ASP A 35 2.33 -12.90 8.91
CA ASP A 35 1.09 -12.92 9.66
C ASP A 35 0.23 -11.70 9.33
N THR A 36 -1.00 -11.95 8.90
CA THR A 36 -1.95 -10.87 8.60
C THR A 36 -2.64 -10.38 9.88
N MET A 37 -2.80 -11.25 10.89
CA MET A 37 -3.31 -10.91 12.22
C MET A 37 -2.82 -11.92 13.30
N SER A 38 -1.51 -11.94 13.55
CA SER A 38 -0.77 -12.97 14.33
C SER A 38 -1.42 -13.39 15.65
N GLY A 39 -2.03 -12.45 16.39
CA GLY A 39 -2.64 -12.72 17.70
C GLY A 39 -4.10 -13.19 17.67
N TRP A 40 -4.78 -13.14 16.52
CA TRP A 40 -6.24 -13.37 16.45
C TRP A 40 -6.62 -14.63 15.67
N ASN A 41 -5.95 -14.92 14.56
CA ASN A 41 -6.37 -15.99 13.65
C ASN A 41 -5.22 -16.79 13.03
N ARG A 42 -3.97 -16.47 13.38
CA ARG A 42 -2.74 -17.07 12.81
C ARG A 42 -2.71 -17.11 11.27
N SER A 43 -3.50 -16.27 10.62
CA SER A 43 -3.59 -16.24 9.16
C SER A 43 -2.34 -15.61 8.57
N THR A 44 -1.83 -16.19 7.49
CA THR A 44 -0.69 -15.65 6.75
C THR A 44 -1.06 -15.35 5.30
N SER A 45 -0.33 -14.43 4.69
CA SER A 45 -0.43 -14.13 3.26
C SER A 45 0.96 -13.98 2.65
N TYR A 46 1.02 -13.98 1.31
CA TYR A 46 2.21 -13.60 0.56
C TYR A 46 2.74 -12.25 1.02
N ALA A 47 4.05 -12.17 1.24
CA ALA A 47 4.69 -10.97 1.75
C ALA A 47 6.10 -10.78 1.19
N CYS A 48 6.56 -9.53 1.20
CA CYS A 48 7.94 -9.15 0.93
C CYS A 48 8.53 -8.51 2.20
N ASN A 49 9.69 -8.98 2.66
CA ASN A 49 10.38 -8.43 3.81
C ASN A 49 11.19 -7.19 3.41
N MET A 50 10.54 -6.04 3.49
CA MET A 50 11.03 -4.74 3.01
C MET A 50 11.88 -3.99 4.04
N LYS A 51 12.33 -4.66 5.11
CA LYS A 51 13.21 -4.02 6.09
C LYS A 51 14.51 -3.61 5.42
N LEU A 52 14.93 -2.36 5.65
CA LEU A 52 16.04 -1.72 4.94
C LEU A 52 17.32 -2.57 4.94
N TYR A 53 17.68 -3.12 6.10
CA TYR A 53 18.86 -3.98 6.26
C TYR A 53 18.78 -5.34 5.52
N ASN A 54 17.64 -5.71 4.94
CA ASN A 54 17.46 -6.91 4.11
C ASN A 54 17.49 -6.59 2.60
N LEU A 55 17.52 -5.31 2.21
CA LEU A 55 17.47 -4.90 0.80
C LEU A 55 18.82 -5.05 0.09
N GLY A 56 19.88 -5.41 0.80
CA GLY A 56 21.22 -5.60 0.24
C GLY A 56 21.90 -4.30 -0.21
N LEU A 57 21.44 -3.15 0.29
CA LEU A 57 21.94 -1.83 -0.09
C LEU A 57 23.29 -1.53 0.57
N ASN A 58 24.07 -0.63 -0.03
CA ASN A 58 25.26 -0.10 0.62
C ASN A 58 24.87 0.76 1.84
N ARG A 59 25.79 0.85 2.81
CA ARG A 59 25.57 1.55 4.08
C ARG A 59 25.15 3.01 3.92
N GLU A 60 25.76 3.76 3.01
CA GLU A 60 25.42 5.16 2.78
C GLU A 60 23.96 5.32 2.35
N THR A 61 23.49 4.45 1.46
CA THR A 61 22.12 4.45 0.97
C THR A 61 21.15 4.02 2.06
N GLU A 62 21.51 3.00 2.84
CA GLU A 62 20.70 2.55 3.97
C GLU A 62 20.54 3.66 5.03
N ASP A 63 21.63 4.35 5.39
CA ASP A 63 21.62 5.46 6.35
C ASP A 63 20.69 6.60 5.88
N LYS A 64 20.73 6.97 4.59
CA LYS A 64 19.80 7.96 4.01
C LYS A 64 18.34 7.50 4.09
N LEU A 65 18.07 6.23 3.82
CA LEU A 65 16.70 5.70 3.91
C LEU A 65 16.20 5.70 5.36
N TRP A 66 17.06 5.46 6.36
CA TRP A 66 16.70 5.56 7.78
C TRP A 66 16.22 6.95 8.19
N GLU A 67 16.79 8.00 7.60
CA GLU A 67 16.32 9.39 7.79
C GLU A 67 14.99 9.63 7.06
N LEU A 68 14.87 9.19 5.81
CA LEU A 68 13.69 9.41 4.98
C LEU A 68 12.43 8.73 5.51
N ILE A 69 12.54 7.54 6.10
CA ILE A 69 11.37 6.83 6.66
C ILE A 69 10.74 7.53 7.87
N GLN A 70 11.34 8.62 8.37
CA GLN A 70 10.73 9.47 9.40
C GLN A 70 9.77 10.50 8.80
N LEU A 71 9.84 10.75 7.48
CA LEU A 71 9.07 11.80 6.81
C LEU A 71 7.72 11.26 6.30
N PRO A 72 6.59 11.91 6.62
CA PRO A 72 5.28 11.54 6.07
C PRO A 72 5.24 11.55 4.53
N GLU A 73 5.91 12.52 3.91
CA GLU A 73 5.96 12.72 2.46
C GLU A 73 6.60 11.55 1.73
N PHE A 74 7.55 10.87 2.38
CA PHE A 74 8.16 9.64 1.86
C PHE A 74 7.10 8.56 1.66
N TYR A 75 6.25 8.32 2.67
CA TYR A 75 5.19 7.32 2.56
C TYR A 75 4.07 7.74 1.61
N ASP A 76 3.80 9.03 1.45
CA ASP A 76 2.81 9.51 0.47
C ASP A 76 3.24 9.18 -0.97
N ARG A 77 4.53 9.30 -1.28
CA ARG A 77 5.12 8.87 -2.56
C ARG A 77 4.98 7.38 -2.76
N LEU A 78 5.43 6.57 -1.79
CA LEU A 78 5.33 5.10 -1.88
C LEU A 78 3.88 4.62 -1.98
N ARG A 79 2.94 5.29 -1.31
CA ARG A 79 1.51 5.01 -1.40
C ARG A 79 0.97 5.20 -2.82
N GLY A 80 1.53 6.12 -3.60
CA GLY A 80 1.20 6.28 -5.03
C GLY A 80 1.46 5.01 -5.83
N VAL A 81 2.62 4.38 -5.62
CA VAL A 81 3.01 3.12 -6.28
C VAL A 81 2.07 1.98 -5.88
N ILE A 82 1.82 1.81 -4.58
CA ILE A 82 0.89 0.80 -4.05
C ILE A 82 -0.53 1.01 -4.58
N ASN A 83 -1.02 2.25 -4.62
CA ASN A 83 -2.35 2.56 -5.13
C ASN A 83 -2.52 2.19 -6.61
N THR A 84 -1.46 2.32 -7.41
CA THR A 84 -1.47 1.94 -8.82
C THR A 84 -1.70 0.43 -8.97
N PHE A 85 -0.94 -0.39 -8.23
CA PHE A 85 -1.17 -1.84 -8.17
C PHE A 85 -2.60 -2.17 -7.71
N ASN A 86 -3.05 -1.57 -6.61
CA ASN A 86 -4.39 -1.82 -6.07
C ASN A 86 -5.50 -1.48 -7.09
N GLN A 87 -5.32 -0.41 -7.87
CA GLN A 87 -6.25 -0.02 -8.93
C GLN A 87 -6.22 -0.98 -10.12
N GLN A 88 -5.04 -1.41 -10.55
CA GLN A 88 -4.88 -2.37 -11.66
C GLN A 88 -5.54 -3.72 -11.38
N HIS A 89 -5.69 -4.07 -10.09
CA HIS A 89 -6.38 -5.29 -9.64
C HIS A 89 -7.82 -5.05 -9.18
N ASP A 90 -8.44 -3.92 -9.54
CA ASP A 90 -9.81 -3.54 -9.16
C ASP A 90 -10.08 -3.61 -7.64
N TYR A 91 -9.02 -3.45 -6.85
CA TYR A 91 -8.99 -3.64 -5.40
C TYR A 91 -9.40 -5.05 -4.91
N LEU A 92 -9.57 -6.03 -5.81
CA LEU A 92 -9.76 -7.44 -5.41
C LEU A 92 -8.50 -7.97 -4.74
N TRP A 93 -7.35 -7.55 -5.27
CA TRP A 93 -6.03 -7.74 -4.68
C TRP A 93 -5.43 -6.39 -4.34
N GLN A 94 -4.90 -6.28 -3.13
CA GLN A 94 -4.34 -5.03 -2.62
C GLN A 94 -3.06 -5.31 -1.85
N ALA A 95 -2.05 -4.47 -2.02
CA ALA A 95 -0.86 -4.48 -1.19
C ALA A 95 -0.99 -3.48 -0.03
N GLY A 96 -0.40 -3.80 1.11
CA GLY A 96 -0.34 -2.91 2.26
C GLY A 96 0.79 -3.23 3.22
N TRP A 97 1.21 -2.24 4.00
CA TRP A 97 2.24 -2.38 5.03
C TRP A 97 1.70 -3.10 6.27
N ASN A 98 2.48 -4.02 6.82
CA ASN A 98 2.18 -4.74 8.06
C ASN A 98 3.43 -4.92 8.93
N GLY A 99 3.21 -5.34 10.18
CA GLY A 99 4.23 -5.60 11.18
C GLY A 99 4.69 -4.35 11.93
N ARG A 100 5.46 -4.58 12.99
CA ARG A 100 6.05 -3.48 13.79
C ARG A 100 6.98 -2.67 12.89
N SER A 101 6.77 -1.36 12.86
CA SER A 101 7.48 -0.40 11.99
C SER A 101 7.19 -0.54 10.49
N GLY A 102 6.14 -1.27 10.08
CA GLY A 102 5.72 -1.33 8.68
C GLY A 102 6.71 -2.00 7.72
N GLY A 103 7.60 -2.87 8.22
CA GLY A 103 8.69 -3.47 7.43
C GLY A 103 8.29 -4.61 6.50
N TYR A 104 7.01 -4.96 6.40
CA TYR A 104 6.54 -6.03 5.53
C TYR A 104 5.47 -5.50 4.59
N LEU A 105 5.66 -5.68 3.28
CA LEU A 105 4.59 -5.49 2.31
C LEU A 105 3.81 -6.81 2.23
N VAL A 106 2.49 -6.75 2.35
CA VAL A 106 1.63 -7.93 2.42
C VAL A 106 0.52 -7.82 1.38
N LEU A 107 0.24 -8.93 0.70
CA LEU A 107 -0.88 -9.03 -0.24
C LEU A 107 -2.18 -9.35 0.51
N TYR A 108 -3.24 -8.62 0.21
CA TYR A 108 -4.55 -8.75 0.84
C TYR A 108 -5.65 -8.97 -0.20
N GLN A 109 -6.66 -9.74 0.19
CA GLN A 109 -7.93 -9.78 -0.53
C GLN A 109 -8.82 -8.60 -0.12
N GLY A 110 -9.60 -8.09 -1.05
CA GLY A 110 -10.55 -7.03 -0.77
C GLY A 110 -11.57 -6.85 -1.87
N GLY A 111 -12.00 -5.61 -2.04
CA GLY A 111 -12.84 -5.22 -3.16
C GLY A 111 -13.35 -3.80 -3.01
N THR A 112 -14.34 -3.48 -3.84
CA THR A 112 -15.05 -2.20 -3.78
C THR A 112 -16.53 -2.42 -3.53
N LYS A 113 -17.16 -1.48 -2.83
CA LYS A 113 -18.62 -1.43 -2.64
C LYS A 113 -19.12 0.01 -2.76
N PRO A 114 -20.40 0.25 -3.07
CA PRO A 114 -20.95 1.61 -3.05
C PRO A 114 -20.73 2.29 -1.70
N SER A 115 -20.13 3.49 -1.68
CA SER A 115 -19.81 4.19 -0.43
C SER A 115 -21.02 4.76 0.32
N LYS A 116 -22.21 4.71 -0.31
CA LYS A 116 -23.45 5.35 0.14
C LYS A 116 -23.41 6.88 0.21
N TYR A 117 -22.28 7.53 -0.09
CA TYR A 117 -22.24 8.99 -0.21
C TYR A 117 -23.04 9.45 -1.43
N ARG A 118 -23.90 10.44 -1.23
CA ARG A 118 -24.83 10.95 -2.24
C ARG A 118 -24.52 12.38 -2.67
N SER A 119 -23.91 13.18 -1.80
CA SER A 119 -23.50 14.54 -2.11
C SER A 119 -22.15 14.92 -1.49
N TYR A 120 -21.55 16.01 -1.97
CA TYR A 120 -20.35 16.59 -1.41
C TYR A 120 -20.32 18.12 -1.54
N CYS A 121 -19.55 18.76 -0.67
CA CYS A 121 -19.31 20.20 -0.74
C CYS A 121 -18.19 20.51 -1.74
N THR A 122 -18.48 21.32 -2.75
CA THR A 122 -17.48 21.76 -3.74
C THR A 122 -16.44 22.72 -3.16
N ARG A 123 -16.70 23.31 -1.98
CA ARG A 123 -15.79 24.25 -1.31
C ARG A 123 -14.81 23.60 -0.34
N CYS A 124 -15.26 22.64 0.47
CA CYS A 124 -14.41 22.01 1.50
C CYS A 124 -14.24 20.50 1.34
N GLY A 125 -14.84 19.89 0.32
CA GLY A 125 -14.73 18.45 0.06
C GLY A 125 -15.54 17.53 0.97
N GLN A 126 -16.24 18.08 1.98
CA GLN A 126 -17.04 17.27 2.91
C GLN A 126 -18.06 16.41 2.16
N LYS A 127 -17.99 15.10 2.34
CA LYS A 127 -18.94 14.11 1.79
C LYS A 127 -20.14 13.94 2.70
N ASN A 128 -21.29 13.60 2.13
CA ASN A 128 -22.54 13.42 2.87
C ASN A 128 -23.38 12.25 2.32
N TYR A 129 -24.08 11.56 3.22
CA TYR A 129 -24.93 10.39 2.89
C TYR A 129 -26.30 10.78 2.33
N THR A 130 -26.69 12.06 2.42
CA THR A 130 -27.98 12.58 1.95
C THR A 130 -27.84 13.34 0.63
N SER A 131 -28.92 13.37 -0.16
CA SER A 131 -28.99 14.20 -1.38
C SER A 131 -29.30 15.66 -1.03
N ILE A 132 -28.94 16.59 -1.92
CA ILE A 132 -29.34 18.00 -1.82
C ILE A 132 -30.85 18.19 -1.93
N ALA A 133 -31.58 17.29 -2.59
CA ALA A 133 -33.03 17.33 -2.65
C ALA A 133 -33.68 17.04 -1.27
N GLU A 134 -32.98 16.31 -0.40
CA GLU A 134 -33.48 15.91 0.92
C GLU A 134 -33.14 16.94 2.00
N THR A 135 -31.92 17.47 1.97
CA THR A 135 -31.41 18.32 3.06
C THR A 135 -30.79 19.65 2.61
N GLY A 136 -31.02 20.05 1.35
CA GLY A 136 -30.62 21.35 0.79
C GLY A 136 -29.17 21.45 0.33
N THR A 137 -28.70 22.64 0.00
CA THR A 137 -27.34 22.87 -0.54
C THR A 137 -26.31 23.27 0.53
N ARG A 138 -26.73 23.41 1.78
CA ARG A 138 -25.88 23.92 2.86
C ARG A 138 -24.93 22.85 3.37
N CYS A 139 -23.64 23.16 3.39
CA CYS A 139 -22.63 22.30 3.99
C CYS A 139 -22.62 22.46 5.53
N GLY A 140 -22.74 21.36 6.27
CA GLY A 140 -22.69 21.36 7.74
C GLY A 140 -21.31 21.65 8.35
N VAL A 141 -20.23 21.62 7.56
CA VAL A 141 -18.86 21.91 8.04
C VAL A 141 -18.51 23.37 7.80
N CYS A 142 -18.58 23.85 6.55
CA CYS A 142 -18.18 25.22 6.21
C CYS A 142 -19.34 26.22 6.18
N ASN A 143 -20.58 25.77 6.40
CA ASN A 143 -21.80 26.60 6.40
C ASN A 143 -22.07 27.37 5.09
N LYS A 144 -21.58 26.87 3.96
CA LYS A 144 -21.80 27.48 2.64
C LYS A 144 -22.77 26.66 1.81
N GLU A 145 -23.57 27.35 1.00
CA GLU A 145 -24.47 26.78 -0.01
C GLU A 145 -23.66 26.28 -1.22
N ALA A 146 -22.91 25.20 -1.03
CA ALA A 146 -21.95 24.68 -2.00
C ALA A 146 -22.02 23.14 -2.13
N ARG A 147 -23.07 22.51 -1.60
CA ARG A 147 -23.25 21.06 -1.70
C ARG A 147 -23.93 20.71 -3.02
N VAL A 148 -23.42 19.67 -3.68
CA VAL A 148 -23.94 19.12 -4.92
C VAL A 148 -24.02 17.59 -4.83
N ASP A 149 -24.97 16.99 -5.53
CA ASP A 149 -25.08 15.53 -5.62
C ASP A 149 -23.98 14.94 -6.50
N TYR A 150 -23.55 13.73 -6.18
CA TYR A 150 -22.64 12.97 -7.03
C TYR A 150 -23.37 12.49 -8.29
N ILE A 151 -22.80 12.76 -9.46
CA ILE A 151 -23.25 12.15 -10.72
C ILE A 151 -22.96 10.64 -10.70
N LYS A 152 -21.74 10.26 -10.32
CA LYS A 152 -21.32 8.89 -10.05
C LYS A 152 -20.84 8.79 -8.61
N PRO A 153 -21.60 8.16 -7.70
CA PRO A 153 -21.19 8.01 -6.31
C PRO A 153 -19.81 7.34 -6.18
N PRO A 154 -18.96 7.79 -5.24
CA PRO A 154 -17.66 7.17 -5.05
C PRO A 154 -17.83 5.75 -4.50
N LEU A 155 -16.86 4.89 -4.80
CA LEU A 155 -16.77 3.57 -4.20
C LEU A 155 -16.04 3.65 -2.86
N GLN A 156 -16.41 2.77 -1.95
CA GLN A 156 -15.67 2.46 -0.74
C GLN A 156 -14.80 1.24 -1.03
N ILE A 157 -13.50 1.42 -0.88
CA ILE A 157 -12.51 0.34 -0.94
C ILE A 157 -12.48 -0.34 0.43
N PHE A 158 -12.43 -1.67 0.45
CA PHE A 158 -12.22 -2.44 1.66
C PHE A 158 -11.21 -3.55 1.41
N SER A 159 -10.54 -4.00 2.46
CA SER A 159 -9.68 -5.18 2.47
C SER A 159 -10.05 -6.09 3.63
N TYR A 160 -9.58 -7.33 3.60
CA TYR A 160 -9.72 -8.32 4.67
C TYR A 160 -8.35 -8.67 5.26
N PRO A 161 -7.74 -7.81 6.09
CA PRO A 161 -6.47 -8.12 6.73
C PRO A 161 -6.53 -9.36 7.61
N GLY A 162 -7.70 -9.70 8.17
CA GLY A 162 -7.92 -10.92 8.94
C GLY A 162 -8.10 -12.18 8.09
N LYS A 163 -7.86 -12.15 6.77
CA LYS A 163 -8.04 -13.31 5.90
C LYS A 163 -6.71 -13.69 5.26
N GLY A 164 -6.25 -14.91 5.55
CA GLY A 164 -5.08 -15.49 4.89
C GLY A 164 -5.33 -15.74 3.41
N VAL A 165 -4.25 -15.84 2.63
CA VAL A 165 -4.31 -16.03 1.18
C VAL A 165 -3.52 -17.28 0.81
N ASP A 166 -4.19 -18.37 0.49
CA ASP A 166 -3.57 -19.67 0.14
C ASP A 166 -2.62 -20.18 1.24
N MET A 167 -2.98 -19.93 2.50
CA MET A 167 -2.27 -20.49 3.63
C MET A 167 -2.58 -21.99 3.70
N ASP A 168 -1.53 -22.81 3.81
CA ASP A 168 -1.62 -24.28 3.90
C ASP A 168 -2.34 -24.95 2.71
N GLU A 169 -2.41 -24.25 1.57
CA GLU A 169 -3.05 -24.75 0.36
C GLU A 169 -2.22 -25.84 -0.32
N ASP A 170 -2.87 -26.90 -0.82
CA ASP A 170 -2.25 -27.88 -1.70
C ASP A 170 -2.42 -27.47 -3.17
N PHE A 171 -1.41 -26.77 -3.69
CA PHE A 171 -1.39 -26.34 -5.09
C PHE A 171 -1.30 -27.52 -6.10
N GLY A 172 -1.07 -28.76 -5.65
CA GLY A 172 -1.09 -29.94 -6.51
C GLY A 172 -2.46 -30.20 -7.14
N ASP A 173 -3.53 -29.86 -6.42
CA ASP A 173 -4.92 -30.05 -6.85
C ASP A 173 -5.42 -28.94 -7.77
N TRP A 174 -4.66 -27.85 -7.90
CA TRP A 174 -5.04 -26.70 -8.71
C TRP A 174 -4.92 -27.01 -10.20
N SER A 175 -5.86 -26.48 -10.99
CA SER A 175 -5.76 -26.50 -12.43
C SER A 175 -4.56 -25.68 -12.92
N MET A 176 -4.07 -25.99 -14.13
CA MET A 176 -3.02 -25.17 -14.75
C MET A 176 -3.42 -23.71 -14.89
N TYR A 177 -4.71 -23.42 -15.05
CA TYR A 177 -5.21 -22.06 -15.15
C TYR A 177 -5.10 -21.32 -13.82
N GLU A 178 -5.57 -21.93 -12.73
CA GLU A 178 -5.52 -21.33 -11.38
C GLU A 178 -4.08 -21.09 -10.93
N LEU A 179 -3.18 -22.05 -11.18
CA LEU A 179 -1.74 -21.91 -10.92
C LEU A 179 -1.17 -20.72 -11.67
N LYS A 180 -1.42 -20.60 -12.97
CA LYS A 180 -0.94 -19.48 -13.78
C LYS A 180 -1.43 -18.14 -13.25
N GLN A 181 -2.73 -18.02 -12.98
CA GLN A 181 -3.31 -16.78 -12.48
C GLN A 181 -2.72 -16.38 -11.12
N ARG A 182 -2.52 -17.34 -10.22
CA ARG A 182 -1.93 -17.05 -8.90
C ARG A 182 -0.45 -16.74 -8.99
N THR A 183 0.32 -17.47 -9.79
CA THR A 183 1.73 -17.16 -10.05
C THR A 183 1.88 -15.77 -10.66
N GLU A 184 1.04 -15.39 -11.62
CA GLU A 184 1.06 -14.05 -12.23
C GLU A 184 0.82 -12.96 -11.19
N LEU A 185 -0.22 -13.10 -10.37
CA LEU A 185 -0.52 -12.16 -9.30
C LEU A 185 0.64 -12.00 -8.30
N VAL A 186 1.25 -13.10 -7.86
CA VAL A 186 2.34 -13.06 -6.88
C VAL A 186 3.61 -12.49 -7.52
N GLN A 187 3.89 -12.75 -8.80
CA GLN A 187 5.00 -12.13 -9.53
C GLN A 187 4.80 -10.62 -9.71
N GLU A 188 3.57 -10.17 -9.98
CA GLU A 188 3.24 -8.74 -10.07
C GLU A 188 3.35 -8.05 -8.71
N PHE A 189 2.97 -8.74 -7.63
CA PHE A 189 3.17 -8.28 -6.26
C PHE A 189 4.65 -8.17 -5.88
N ASP A 190 5.49 -9.14 -6.27
CA ASP A 190 6.93 -9.06 -6.06
C ASP A 190 7.55 -7.90 -6.86
N ARG A 191 7.10 -7.69 -8.09
CA ARG A 191 7.53 -6.55 -8.92
C ARG A 191 7.15 -5.21 -8.28
N LEU A 192 5.96 -5.11 -7.69
CA LEU A 192 5.56 -3.93 -6.92
C LEU A 192 6.56 -3.67 -5.79
N ALA A 193 7.04 -4.71 -5.09
CA ALA A 193 8.03 -4.55 -4.04
C ALA A 193 9.34 -3.96 -4.60
N ASP A 194 9.81 -4.47 -5.74
CA ASP A 194 10.98 -3.92 -6.44
C ASP A 194 10.77 -2.48 -6.91
N ASP A 195 9.57 -2.13 -7.38
CA ASP A 195 9.21 -0.78 -7.80
C ASP A 195 9.20 0.19 -6.59
N ILE A 196 8.72 -0.25 -5.44
CA ILE A 196 8.79 0.52 -4.18
C ILE A 196 10.24 0.77 -3.76
N VAL A 197 11.12 -0.24 -3.82
CA VAL A 197 12.55 -0.02 -3.54
C VAL A 197 13.14 0.97 -4.54
N THR A 198 12.75 0.89 -5.82
CA THR A 198 13.23 1.81 -6.87
C THR A 198 12.81 3.26 -6.58
N GLU A 199 11.55 3.48 -6.23
CA GLU A 199 11.06 4.81 -5.85
C GLU A 199 11.76 5.33 -4.58
N ALA A 200 11.97 4.47 -3.58
CA ALA A 200 12.69 4.85 -2.37
C ALA A 200 14.13 5.28 -2.66
N LEU A 201 14.83 4.56 -3.54
CA LEU A 201 16.18 4.91 -3.98
C LEU A 201 16.21 6.21 -4.80
N HIS A 202 15.21 6.42 -5.65
CA HIS A 202 15.05 7.67 -6.40
C HIS A 202 14.92 8.86 -5.44
N ILE A 203 14.04 8.76 -4.44
CA ILE A 203 13.88 9.80 -3.41
C ILE A 203 15.21 10.05 -2.69
N ALA A 204 15.92 9.00 -2.28
CA ALA A 204 17.22 9.10 -1.60
C ALA A 204 18.34 9.71 -2.45
N SER A 205 18.25 9.62 -3.78
CA SER A 205 19.21 10.25 -4.69
C SER A 205 18.93 11.75 -4.91
N GLU A 206 17.66 12.16 -4.86
CA GLU A 206 17.24 13.52 -5.21
C GLU A 206 17.01 14.43 -4.00
N HIS A 207 16.79 13.86 -2.82
CA HIS A 207 16.35 14.60 -1.63
C HIS A 207 17.25 14.32 -0.42
N SER A 208 17.39 15.33 0.43
CA SER A 208 18.04 15.25 1.74
C SER A 208 17.08 15.64 2.84
N VAL A 209 17.26 15.07 4.04
CA VAL A 209 16.47 15.43 5.21
C VAL A 209 17.11 16.63 5.91
N GLU A 210 16.32 17.66 6.18
CA GLU A 210 16.75 18.83 6.95
C GLU A 210 15.90 18.96 8.22
N GLU A 211 16.56 19.09 9.37
CA GLU A 211 15.87 19.42 10.61
C GLU A 211 15.58 20.94 10.67
N ARG A 212 14.36 21.30 11.07
CA ARG A 212 13.97 22.70 11.26
C ARG A 212 13.24 22.87 12.58
N ILE A 213 13.67 23.85 13.36
CA ILE A 213 13.02 24.24 14.61
C ILE A 213 11.94 25.28 14.29
N VAL A 214 10.71 25.01 14.70
CA VAL A 214 9.57 25.91 14.52
C VAL A 214 9.07 26.38 15.89
N TYR A 215 9.07 27.70 16.12
CA TYR A 215 8.50 28.31 17.32
C TYR A 215 7.01 28.63 17.08
N ILE A 216 6.13 28.09 17.94
CA ILE A 216 4.68 28.29 17.84
C ILE A 216 4.23 29.22 18.97
N PRO A 217 3.56 30.35 18.67
CA PRO A 217 3.00 31.22 19.70
C PRO A 217 1.97 30.47 20.57
N ALA A 218 2.15 30.50 21.90
CA ALA A 218 1.24 29.90 22.86
C ALA A 218 0.60 30.97 23.75
N ARG A 219 -0.70 30.81 24.03
CA ARG A 219 -1.42 31.60 25.04
C ARG A 219 -1.66 30.71 26.25
N GLU A 220 -1.35 31.22 27.43
CA GLU A 220 -1.62 30.56 28.70
C GLU A 220 -2.53 31.41 29.56
N LEU A 221 -3.48 30.77 30.24
CA LEU A 221 -4.29 31.41 31.26
C LEU A 221 -3.55 31.27 32.59
N VAL A 222 -3.21 32.40 33.21
CA VAL A 222 -2.57 32.44 34.52
C VAL A 222 -3.53 33.02 35.55
N LEU A 223 -3.44 32.53 36.79
CA LEU A 223 -4.14 33.12 37.93
C LEU A 223 -3.58 34.53 38.17
N ALA A 224 -4.47 35.51 38.28
CA ALA A 224 -4.15 36.90 38.59
C ALA A 224 -4.21 37.17 40.09
#